data_AF-A0A9D6THI1-F1
#
_entry.id   AF-A0A9D6THI1-F1
#
_cell.length_a   1.000
_cell.length_b   1.000
_cell.length_c   1.000
_cell.angle_alpha   90.00
_cell.angle_beta   90.00
_cell.angle_gamma   90.00
#
_symmetry.space_group_name_H-M   'P 1'
#
loop_
_entity.id
_entity.type
_entity.pdbx_description
1 polymer ?
#
loop_
_entity_poly.entity_id
_entity_poly.type
_entity_poly.pdbx_seq_one_letter_code
_entity_poly.pdbx_strand_id
1 'polypeptide(L)'
;MISSGKPLVYLILGAAGSGRREVLADLIEAGLEEGDRAAVLLSGAEDANEFDAKLPRFARWAWRDDRIEGILPGDATRIFFITDGRRNPVEQLDVFKGWLEAQGGQVARTICLVNCQLAEKNPPLLAWFEACVHFSDIVLLNKREGVENKWLSGFLTYFKKRFYPCLFELVKDGRVHNPALVLDTQARRMSHVFDEEQDWVFTDATGEEIDEQEETEGEEEVEAKPEEDPYFARDAAGRRVKRLPDIAKFL
;
A
#
# COMPACT_ATOMS: atom_id res chain seq x y z
N MET A 1 12.72 -13.78 28.32
CA MET A 1 11.37 -13.51 27.79
C MET A 1 11.54 -12.52 26.66
N ILE A 2 11.42 -12.96 25.41
CA ILE A 2 11.44 -12.04 24.27
C ILE A 2 10.07 -11.37 24.28
N SER A 3 10.04 -10.07 24.53
CA SER A 3 8.88 -9.23 24.25
C SER A 3 8.60 -9.37 22.75
N SER A 4 7.68 -10.24 22.34
CA SER A 4 7.31 -10.38 20.93
C SER A 4 6.51 -9.14 20.55
N GLY A 5 7.17 -8.17 19.93
CA GLY A 5 6.50 -7.00 19.34
C GLY A 5 5.42 -7.42 18.33
N LYS A 6 4.54 -6.48 17.97
CA LYS A 6 3.50 -6.69 16.96
C LYS A 6 4.14 -7.25 15.67
N PRO A 7 3.53 -8.26 15.00
CA PRO A 7 4.05 -8.74 13.73
C PRO A 7 4.02 -7.62 12.69
N LEU A 8 5.10 -7.55 11.91
CA LEU A 8 5.30 -6.51 10.90
C LEU A 8 4.72 -6.95 9.57
N VAL A 9 3.82 -6.14 9.02
CA VAL A 9 3.07 -6.43 7.79
C VAL A 9 3.55 -5.51 6.67
N TYR A 10 4.10 -6.11 5.62
CA TYR A 10 4.41 -5.44 4.37
C TYR A 10 3.20 -5.52 3.44
N LEU A 11 2.61 -4.38 3.11
CA LEU A 11 1.48 -4.30 2.21
C LEU A 11 1.96 -4.19 0.76
N ILE A 12 1.56 -5.12 -0.08
CA ILE A 12 2.05 -5.22 -1.46
C ILE A 12 0.95 -4.79 -2.43
N LEU A 13 1.17 -3.63 -3.05
CA LEU A 13 0.31 -3.01 -4.05
C LEU A 13 0.83 -3.26 -5.46
N GLY A 14 -0.06 -3.07 -6.44
CA GLY A 14 0.27 -3.21 -7.86
C GLY A 14 -0.73 -4.09 -8.58
N ALA A 15 -0.85 -3.88 -9.89
CA ALA A 15 -1.80 -4.61 -10.72
C ALA A 15 -1.46 -6.11 -10.82
N ALA A 16 -2.44 -6.92 -11.21
CA ALA A 16 -2.19 -8.31 -11.59
C ALA A 16 -1.19 -8.33 -12.77
N GLY A 17 -0.25 -9.26 -12.74
CA GLY A 17 0.83 -9.32 -13.74
C GLY A 17 2.01 -8.37 -13.50
N SER A 18 2.02 -7.52 -12.45
CA SER A 18 3.20 -6.68 -12.11
C SER A 18 4.43 -7.46 -11.61
N GLY A 19 4.39 -8.79 -11.52
CA GLY A 19 5.49 -9.61 -11.00
C GLY A 19 5.64 -9.60 -9.47
N ARG A 20 4.57 -9.29 -8.73
CA ARG A 20 4.57 -9.17 -7.26
C ARG A 20 5.14 -10.40 -6.54
N ARG A 21 4.71 -11.59 -6.94
CA ARG A 21 5.15 -12.86 -6.33
C ARG A 21 6.61 -13.19 -6.61
N GLU A 22 7.07 -12.93 -7.83
CA GLU A 22 8.46 -13.12 -8.24
C GLU A 22 9.41 -12.22 -7.44
N VAL A 23 9.11 -10.92 -7.36
CA VAL A 23 9.91 -9.96 -6.59
C VAL A 23 9.86 -10.25 -5.10
N LEU A 24 8.72 -10.68 -4.56
CA LEU A 24 8.65 -11.06 -3.14
C LEU A 24 9.50 -12.27 -2.81
N ALA A 25 9.63 -13.25 -3.71
CA ALA A 25 10.53 -14.37 -3.50
C ALA A 25 11.98 -13.88 -3.34
N ASP A 26 12.43 -12.95 -4.20
CA ASP A 26 13.76 -12.31 -4.09
C ASP A 26 13.93 -11.51 -2.79
N LEU A 27 12.94 -10.68 -2.44
CA LEU A 27 12.97 -9.88 -1.21
C LEU A 27 13.06 -10.73 0.05
N ILE A 28 12.30 -11.83 0.11
CA ILE A 28 12.29 -12.74 1.25
C ILE A 28 13.61 -13.51 1.34
N GLU A 29 14.15 -13.96 0.20
CA GLU A 29 15.41 -14.72 0.16
C GLU A 29 16.62 -13.87 0.55
N ALA A 30 16.67 -12.61 0.12
CA ALA A 30 17.87 -11.79 0.20
C ALA A 30 17.75 -10.52 1.07
N GLY A 31 16.56 -10.21 1.61
CA GLY A 31 16.30 -8.96 2.35
C GLY A 31 15.97 -9.14 3.84
N LEU A 32 15.72 -10.36 4.31
CA LEU A 32 15.35 -10.62 5.69
C LEU A 32 16.55 -10.87 6.60
N GLU A 33 16.41 -10.53 7.88
CA GLU A 33 17.46 -10.73 8.87
C GLU A 33 17.42 -12.16 9.44
N GLU A 34 18.52 -12.58 10.06
CA GLU A 34 18.57 -13.87 10.75
C GLU A 34 17.51 -13.91 11.89
N GLY A 35 16.65 -14.92 11.87
CA GLY A 35 15.57 -15.09 12.85
C GLY A 35 14.20 -14.56 12.41
N ASP A 36 14.14 -13.82 11.29
CA ASP A 36 12.86 -13.45 10.69
C ASP A 36 12.10 -14.68 10.18
N ARG A 37 10.79 -14.69 10.43
CA ARG A 37 9.88 -15.76 10.02
C ARG A 37 8.84 -15.17 9.09
N ALA A 38 9.09 -15.29 7.79
CA ALA A 38 8.23 -14.76 6.75
C ALA A 38 6.98 -15.61 6.52
N ALA A 39 5.86 -14.95 6.27
CA ALA A 39 4.67 -15.57 5.69
C ALA A 39 4.07 -14.68 4.61
N VAL A 40 3.35 -15.29 3.66
CA VAL A 40 2.72 -14.56 2.56
C VAL A 40 1.22 -14.82 2.53
N LEU A 41 0.44 -13.75 2.53
CA LEU A 41 -1.00 -13.77 2.36
C LEU A 41 -1.35 -13.19 0.99
N LEU A 42 -1.85 -14.01 0.07
CA LEU A 42 -2.25 -13.60 -1.28
C LEU A 42 -3.78 -13.54 -1.40
N SER A 43 -4.31 -12.58 -2.15
CA SER A 43 -5.75 -12.60 -2.49
C SER A 43 -6.15 -13.91 -3.13
N GLY A 44 -7.23 -14.52 -2.65
CA GLY A 44 -7.80 -15.74 -3.22
C GLY A 44 -8.39 -15.57 -4.61
N ALA A 45 -8.58 -14.32 -5.06
CA ALA A 45 -9.03 -13.99 -6.41
C ALA A 45 -7.87 -13.95 -7.44
N GLU A 46 -6.62 -14.06 -7.00
CA GLU A 46 -5.46 -14.11 -7.91
C GLU A 46 -5.31 -15.51 -8.53
N ASP A 47 -5.01 -15.53 -9.83
CA ASP A 47 -4.71 -16.76 -10.54
C ASP A 47 -3.47 -17.46 -9.96
N ALA A 48 -3.44 -18.79 -10.01
CA ALA A 48 -2.27 -19.56 -9.62
C ALA A 48 -1.04 -19.18 -10.45
N ASN A 49 0.13 -19.18 -9.83
CA ASN A 49 1.39 -18.85 -10.48
C ASN A 49 2.52 -19.75 -9.97
N GLU A 50 3.51 -20.00 -10.82
CA GLU A 50 4.66 -20.84 -10.47
C GLU A 50 5.46 -20.33 -9.25
N PHE A 51 5.46 -19.02 -9.01
CA PHE A 51 6.14 -18.42 -7.87
C PHE A 51 5.42 -18.69 -6.55
N ASP A 52 4.15 -19.11 -6.55
CA ASP A 52 3.42 -19.48 -5.32
C ASP A 52 4.20 -20.56 -4.53
N ALA A 53 4.87 -21.49 -5.23
CA ALA A 53 5.66 -22.56 -4.62
C ALA A 53 6.97 -22.08 -3.96
N LYS A 54 7.40 -20.85 -4.25
CA LYS A 54 8.62 -20.25 -3.67
C LYS A 54 8.32 -19.36 -2.45
N LEU A 55 7.05 -19.13 -2.14
CA LEU A 55 6.64 -18.23 -1.07
C LEU A 55 6.48 -19.01 0.26
N PRO A 56 7.12 -18.56 1.35
CA PRO A 56 7.05 -19.25 2.62
C PRO A 56 5.66 -19.09 3.26
N ARG A 57 5.17 -20.17 3.89
CA ARG A 57 3.94 -20.17 4.69
C ARG A 57 2.77 -19.51 3.95
N PHE A 58 2.69 -19.82 2.66
CA PHE A 58 1.76 -19.22 1.74
C PHE A 58 0.32 -19.59 2.08
N ALA A 59 -0.52 -18.58 2.28
CA ALA A 59 -1.95 -18.74 2.48
C ALA A 59 -2.72 -17.72 1.64
N ARG A 60 -4.02 -17.96 1.48
CA ARG A 60 -4.91 -17.09 0.74
C ARG A 60 -5.93 -16.43 1.67
N TRP A 61 -6.16 -15.14 1.46
CA TRP A 61 -7.25 -14.39 2.10
C TRP A 61 -8.37 -14.16 1.10
N ALA A 62 -9.60 -13.93 1.56
CA ALA A 62 -10.74 -13.62 0.72
C ALA A 62 -11.32 -12.25 1.08
N TRP A 63 -11.82 -11.53 0.09
CA TRP A 63 -12.67 -10.36 0.34
C TRP A 63 -14.13 -10.77 0.27
N ARG A 64 -14.87 -10.60 1.37
CA ARG A 64 -16.33 -10.75 1.41
C ARG A 64 -16.95 -9.45 1.85
N ASP A 65 -17.77 -8.87 0.99
CA ASP A 65 -18.49 -7.62 1.25
C ASP A 65 -17.55 -6.48 1.69
N ASP A 66 -17.59 -6.10 2.96
CA ASP A 66 -16.82 -5.02 3.58
C ASP A 66 -15.67 -5.52 4.47
N ARG A 67 -15.32 -6.81 4.41
CA ARG A 67 -14.28 -7.41 5.25
C ARG A 67 -13.29 -8.31 4.51
N ILE A 68 -12.09 -8.38 5.07
CA ILE A 68 -11.07 -9.37 4.71
C ILE A 68 -11.22 -10.60 5.61
N GLU A 69 -11.36 -11.77 5.01
CA GLU A 69 -11.34 -13.07 5.65
C GLU A 69 -9.95 -13.70 5.47
N GLY A 70 -9.15 -13.65 6.53
CA GLY A 70 -7.79 -14.15 6.60
C GLY A 70 -7.24 -13.90 7.99
N ILE A 71 -6.22 -14.66 8.41
CA ILE A 71 -5.63 -14.56 9.76
C ILE A 71 -4.13 -14.42 9.63
N LEU A 72 -3.51 -13.55 10.44
CA LEU A 72 -2.05 -13.48 10.53
C LEU A 72 -1.50 -14.80 11.09
N PRO A 73 -0.52 -15.44 10.43
CA PRO A 73 0.11 -16.64 10.97
C PRO A 73 0.80 -16.34 12.31
N GLY A 74 0.36 -17.02 13.39
CA GLY A 74 0.70 -16.63 14.76
C GLY A 74 2.17 -16.71 15.16
N ASP A 75 3.01 -17.41 14.39
CA ASP A 75 4.44 -17.48 14.64
C ASP A 75 5.28 -16.68 13.62
N ALA A 76 4.67 -16.00 12.64
CA ALA A 76 5.37 -15.15 11.68
C ALA A 76 5.77 -13.80 12.31
N THR A 77 6.97 -13.31 11.99
CA THR A 77 7.43 -11.96 12.39
C THR A 77 7.26 -10.95 11.27
N ARG A 78 7.33 -11.41 10.01
CA ARG A 78 7.21 -10.60 8.79
C ARG A 78 6.12 -11.20 7.92
N ILE A 79 5.08 -10.44 7.63
CA ILE A 79 3.97 -10.89 6.79
C ILE A 79 3.90 -10.04 5.55
N PHE A 80 3.86 -10.66 4.38
CA PHE A 80 3.69 -9.98 3.10
C PHE A 80 2.24 -10.15 2.65
N PHE A 81 1.45 -9.08 2.77
CA PHE A 81 0.04 -9.05 2.40
C PHE A 81 -0.10 -8.54 0.97
N ILE A 82 -0.40 -9.43 0.03
CA ILE A 82 -0.56 -9.09 -1.38
C ILE A 82 -2.03 -8.81 -1.67
N THR A 83 -2.30 -7.57 -2.08
CA THR A 83 -3.63 -7.09 -2.48
C THR A 83 -4.17 -7.78 -3.74
N ASP A 84 -5.47 -7.68 -4.01
CA ASP A 84 -6.05 -8.12 -5.28
C ASP A 84 -5.67 -7.13 -6.39
N GLY A 85 -4.84 -7.56 -7.34
CA GLY A 85 -4.33 -6.69 -8.40
C GLY A 85 -5.36 -6.33 -9.48
N ARG A 86 -6.58 -6.86 -9.39
CA ARG A 86 -7.70 -6.58 -10.31
C ARG A 86 -8.74 -5.65 -9.68
N ARG A 87 -8.50 -5.13 -8.47
CA ARG A 87 -9.43 -4.26 -7.73
C ARG A 87 -8.90 -2.84 -7.54
N ASN A 88 -9.78 -1.96 -7.07
CA ASN A 88 -9.42 -0.61 -6.65
C ASN A 88 -8.53 -0.69 -5.38
N PRO A 89 -7.29 -0.15 -5.39
CA PRO A 89 -6.35 -0.23 -4.27
C PRO A 89 -6.87 0.49 -3.03
N VAL A 90 -7.55 1.62 -3.21
CA VAL A 90 -8.07 2.46 -2.11
C VAL A 90 -9.15 1.74 -1.33
N GLU A 91 -10.07 1.05 -2.02
CA GLU A 91 -11.10 0.27 -1.32
C GLU A 91 -10.49 -0.85 -0.48
N GLN A 92 -9.42 -1.51 -0.95
CA GLN A 92 -8.78 -2.60 -0.19
C GLN A 92 -7.98 -2.05 0.97
N LEU A 93 -7.30 -0.90 0.80
CA LEU A 93 -6.63 -0.19 1.89
C LEU A 93 -7.62 0.20 2.99
N ASP A 94 -8.81 0.66 2.61
CA ASP A 94 -9.84 1.08 3.57
C ASP A 94 -10.25 -0.08 4.49
N VAL A 95 -10.54 -1.25 3.89
CA VAL A 95 -10.88 -2.47 4.63
C VAL A 95 -9.68 -3.08 5.37
N PHE A 96 -8.48 -2.97 4.79
CA PHE A 96 -7.25 -3.51 5.37
C PHE A 96 -6.90 -2.86 6.72
N LYS A 97 -7.16 -1.58 6.93
CA LYS A 97 -6.93 -0.89 8.22
C LYS A 97 -7.60 -1.62 9.38
N GLY A 98 -8.93 -1.80 9.29
CA GLY A 98 -9.69 -2.47 10.35
C GLY A 98 -9.33 -3.94 10.50
N TRP A 99 -9.00 -4.62 9.39
CA TRP A 99 -8.49 -5.99 9.47
C TRP A 99 -7.16 -6.07 10.21
N LEU A 100 -6.18 -5.22 9.87
CA LEU A 100 -4.84 -5.24 10.47
C LEU A 100 -4.90 -4.96 11.98
N GLU A 101 -5.70 -3.97 12.38
CA GLU A 101 -5.93 -3.63 13.79
C GLU A 101 -6.51 -4.82 14.55
N ALA A 102 -7.55 -5.47 14.00
CA ALA A 102 -8.17 -6.64 14.60
C ALA A 102 -7.22 -7.85 14.70
N GLN A 103 -6.21 -7.93 13.83
CA GLN A 103 -5.17 -8.97 13.88
C GLN A 103 -4.00 -8.62 14.80
N GLY A 104 -3.93 -7.40 15.34
CA GLY A 104 -2.83 -6.93 16.21
C GLY A 104 -1.49 -6.75 15.47
N GLY A 105 -1.53 -6.55 14.14
CA GLY A 105 -0.34 -6.29 13.33
C GLY A 105 0.00 -4.80 13.23
N GLN A 106 1.16 -4.51 12.64
CA GLN A 106 1.60 -3.15 12.31
C GLN A 106 2.13 -3.10 10.88
N VAL A 107 1.84 -2.03 10.14
CA VAL A 107 2.44 -1.86 8.80
C VAL A 107 3.93 -1.58 8.96
N ALA A 108 4.78 -2.44 8.40
CA ALA A 108 6.21 -2.15 8.25
C ALA A 108 6.45 -1.23 7.07
N ARG A 109 5.95 -1.60 5.89
CA ARG A 109 6.00 -0.80 4.67
C ARG A 109 4.90 -1.16 3.70
N THR A 110 4.52 -0.20 2.88
CA THR A 110 3.75 -0.41 1.67
C THR A 110 4.67 -0.36 0.45
N ILE A 111 4.66 -1.43 -0.34
CA ILE A 111 5.51 -1.61 -1.52
C ILE A 111 4.61 -1.66 -2.75
N CYS A 112 4.75 -0.72 -3.67
CA CYS A 112 4.02 -0.74 -4.94
C CYS A 112 4.89 -1.31 -6.06
N LEU A 113 4.38 -2.33 -6.77
CA LEU A 113 4.96 -2.79 -8.02
C LEU A 113 4.22 -2.19 -9.22
N VAL A 114 4.90 -1.32 -9.94
CA VAL A 114 4.41 -0.72 -11.19
C VAL A 114 4.76 -1.63 -12.35
N ASN A 115 3.75 -2.06 -13.10
CA ASN A 115 3.94 -2.66 -14.42
C ASN A 115 4.12 -1.54 -15.43
N CYS A 116 5.36 -1.24 -15.80
CA CYS A 116 5.70 -0.08 -16.65
C CYS A 116 5.07 -0.19 -18.05
N GLN A 117 5.07 -1.38 -18.66
CA GLN A 117 4.38 -1.61 -19.94
C GLN A 117 2.88 -1.32 -19.87
N LEU A 118 2.21 -1.78 -18.80
CA LEU A 118 0.77 -1.56 -18.61
C LEU A 118 0.46 -0.07 -18.44
N ALA A 119 1.24 0.62 -17.62
CA ALA A 119 1.11 2.05 -17.35
C ALA A 119 1.40 2.91 -18.58
N GLU A 120 2.42 2.56 -19.37
CA GLU A 120 2.78 3.27 -20.60
C GLU A 120 1.69 3.14 -21.67
N LYS A 121 1.18 1.93 -21.89
CA LYS A 121 0.16 1.67 -22.91
C LYS A 121 -1.21 2.27 -22.58
N ASN A 122 -1.49 2.53 -21.30
CA ASN A 122 -2.79 2.98 -20.84
C ASN A 122 -2.67 4.23 -19.96
N PRO A 123 -2.51 5.42 -20.56
CA PRO A 123 -2.36 6.67 -19.82
C PRO A 123 -3.39 6.94 -18.71
N PRO A 124 -4.69 6.55 -18.84
CA PRO A 124 -5.65 6.69 -17.73
C PRO A 124 -5.24 5.98 -16.44
N LEU A 125 -4.45 4.90 -16.53
CA LEU A 125 -3.98 4.16 -15.35
C LEU A 125 -2.98 4.93 -14.51
N LEU A 126 -2.47 6.08 -14.97
CA LEU A 126 -1.65 6.95 -14.12
C LEU A 126 -2.37 7.29 -12.81
N ALA A 127 -3.68 7.56 -12.84
CA ALA A 127 -4.46 7.83 -11.63
C ALA A 127 -4.51 6.61 -10.68
N TRP A 128 -4.59 5.41 -11.22
CA TRP A 128 -4.61 4.17 -10.44
C TRP A 128 -3.25 3.89 -9.80
N PHE A 129 -2.16 4.09 -10.54
CA PHE A 129 -0.81 3.95 -10.02
C PHE A 129 -0.45 5.08 -9.06
N GLU A 130 -0.92 6.31 -9.28
CA GLU A 130 -0.76 7.42 -8.34
C GLU A 130 -1.39 7.09 -7.00
N ALA A 131 -2.60 6.53 -6.98
CA ALA A 131 -3.21 6.05 -5.76
C ALA A 131 -2.34 5.00 -5.06
N CYS A 132 -1.84 4.00 -5.78
CA CYS A 132 -0.91 3.03 -5.18
C CYS A 132 0.34 3.71 -4.60
N VAL A 133 0.96 4.63 -5.35
CA VAL A 133 2.20 5.31 -4.97
C VAL A 133 2.00 6.25 -3.78
N HIS A 134 0.84 6.88 -3.64
CA HIS A 134 0.48 7.75 -2.51
C HIS A 134 0.60 7.02 -1.16
N PHE A 135 0.15 5.78 -1.10
CA PHE A 135 0.23 4.94 0.09
C PHE A 135 1.55 4.19 0.25
N SER A 136 2.47 4.29 -0.73
CA SER A 136 3.68 3.47 -0.78
C SER A 136 4.89 4.16 -0.19
N ASP A 137 5.70 3.41 0.54
CA ASP A 137 7.02 3.83 1.03
C ASP A 137 8.10 3.62 -0.04
N ILE A 138 7.90 2.61 -0.89
CA ILE A 138 8.79 2.28 -2.00
C ILE A 138 8.01 1.79 -3.22
N VAL A 139 8.47 2.22 -4.38
CA VAL A 139 7.90 1.92 -5.70
C VAL A 139 8.94 1.16 -6.52
N LEU A 140 8.57 -0.05 -6.93
CA LEU A 140 9.40 -0.93 -7.73
C LEU A 140 8.91 -0.91 -9.18
N LEU A 141 9.75 -0.44 -10.09
CA LEU A 141 9.46 -0.36 -11.52
C LEU A 141 9.82 -1.68 -12.20
N ASN A 142 8.80 -2.47 -12.56
CA ASN A 142 8.95 -3.79 -13.17
C ASN A 142 8.30 -3.85 -14.56
N LYS A 143 8.56 -4.94 -15.31
CA LYS A 143 8.03 -5.16 -16.66
C LYS A 143 8.29 -3.95 -17.56
N ARG A 144 9.56 -3.57 -17.65
CA ARG A 144 10.03 -2.36 -18.34
C ARG A 144 10.64 -2.65 -19.71
N GLU A 145 10.62 -3.89 -20.14
CA GLU A 145 11.20 -4.31 -21.42
C GLU A 145 10.41 -3.64 -22.55
N GLY A 146 11.11 -2.94 -23.46
CA GLY A 146 10.46 -2.23 -24.56
C GLY A 146 9.70 -0.95 -24.17
N VAL A 147 9.77 -0.52 -22.91
CA VAL A 147 9.24 0.78 -22.47
C VAL A 147 10.22 1.89 -22.83
N GLU A 148 9.72 2.99 -23.38
CA GLU A 148 10.55 4.11 -23.79
C GLU A 148 11.22 4.79 -22.60
N ASN A 149 12.54 5.02 -22.67
CA ASN A 149 13.29 5.70 -21.60
C ASN A 149 12.72 7.10 -21.29
N LYS A 150 12.17 7.76 -22.31
CA LYS A 150 11.50 9.06 -22.16
C LYS A 150 10.23 8.95 -21.31
N TRP A 151 9.45 7.89 -21.50
CA TRP A 151 8.26 7.65 -20.69
C TRP A 151 8.66 7.39 -19.24
N LEU A 152 9.64 6.51 -19.00
CA LEU A 152 10.12 6.18 -17.65
C LEU A 152 10.61 7.42 -16.90
N SER A 153 11.43 8.25 -17.57
CA SER A 153 11.93 9.51 -17.01
C SER A 153 10.79 10.49 -16.71
N GLY A 154 9.77 10.54 -17.58
CA GLY A 154 8.57 11.34 -17.39
C GLY A 154 7.74 10.89 -16.19
N PHE A 155 7.55 9.58 -16.03
CA PHE A 155 6.85 8.96 -14.90
C PHE A 155 7.55 9.30 -13.58
N LEU A 156 8.87 9.12 -13.49
CA LEU A 156 9.63 9.48 -12.29
C LEU A 156 9.59 11.00 -12.01
N THR A 157 9.71 11.82 -13.04
CA THR A 157 9.66 13.28 -12.92
C THR A 157 8.29 13.76 -12.41
N TYR A 158 7.21 13.06 -12.78
CA TYR A 158 5.86 13.37 -12.34
C TYR A 158 5.72 13.36 -10.81
N PHE A 159 6.21 12.29 -10.16
CA PHE A 159 6.18 12.14 -8.70
C PHE A 159 7.21 13.02 -8.00
N LYS A 160 8.42 13.14 -8.58
CA LYS A 160 9.46 14.03 -8.06
C LYS A 160 9.00 15.49 -7.95
N LYS A 161 8.29 16.00 -8.97
CA LYS A 161 7.77 17.37 -8.97
C LYS A 161 6.65 17.60 -7.94
N ARG A 162 6.05 16.53 -7.45
CA ARG A 162 5.01 16.53 -6.40
C ARG A 162 5.59 16.19 -5.02
N PHE A 163 6.91 16.10 -4.91
CA PHE A 163 7.62 15.86 -3.65
C PHE A 163 7.22 14.57 -2.93
N TYR A 164 6.86 13.52 -3.68
CA TYR A 164 6.58 12.21 -3.08
C TYR A 164 7.82 11.71 -2.34
N PRO A 165 7.70 11.36 -1.03
CA PRO A 165 8.85 10.97 -0.21
C PRO A 165 9.35 9.54 -0.48
N CYS A 166 8.58 8.74 -1.22
CA CYS A 166 8.84 7.33 -1.46
C CYS A 166 10.08 7.10 -2.34
N LEU A 167 10.73 5.96 -2.13
CA LEU A 167 11.86 5.55 -2.96
C LEU A 167 11.37 4.94 -4.27
N PHE A 168 12.14 5.11 -5.35
CA PHE A 168 11.88 4.47 -6.63
C PHE A 168 13.08 3.60 -7.01
N GLU A 169 12.86 2.30 -7.17
CA GLU A 169 13.89 1.33 -7.53
C GLU A 169 13.50 0.56 -8.79
N LEU A 170 14.51 0.12 -9.55
CA LEU A 170 14.31 -0.68 -10.75
C LEU A 170 14.33 -2.17 -10.40
N VAL A 171 13.40 -2.92 -10.99
CA VAL A 171 13.45 -4.38 -11.01
C VAL A 171 14.15 -4.84 -12.28
N LYS A 172 15.01 -5.84 -12.14
CA LYS A 172 15.67 -6.52 -13.26
C LYS A 172 15.63 -8.02 -13.03
N ASP A 173 15.06 -8.76 -13.98
CA ASP A 173 14.95 -10.23 -13.93
C ASP A 173 14.32 -10.73 -12.62
N GLY A 174 13.27 -10.03 -12.15
CA GLY A 174 12.56 -10.35 -10.91
C GLY A 174 13.27 -9.90 -9.63
N ARG A 175 14.44 -9.25 -9.72
CA ARG A 175 15.26 -8.88 -8.56
C ARG A 175 15.39 -7.39 -8.38
N VAL A 176 15.56 -6.96 -7.13
CA VAL A 176 15.91 -5.59 -6.78
C VAL A 176 17.40 -5.48 -6.45
N HIS A 177 17.97 -4.28 -6.56
CA HIS A 177 19.40 -4.09 -6.29
C HIS A 177 19.77 -4.27 -4.82
N ASN A 178 18.93 -3.78 -3.90
CA ASN A 178 19.15 -3.85 -2.46
C ASN A 178 17.87 -4.29 -1.72
N PRO A 179 17.63 -5.60 -1.60
CA PRO A 179 16.45 -6.14 -0.91
C PRO A 179 16.28 -5.65 0.53
N ALA A 180 17.37 -5.53 1.29
CA ALA A 180 17.33 -5.05 2.67
C ALA A 180 16.82 -3.59 2.76
N LEU A 181 17.23 -2.73 1.82
CA LEU A 181 16.70 -1.36 1.74
C LEU A 181 15.19 -1.34 1.47
N VAL A 182 14.69 -2.26 0.63
CA VAL A 182 13.25 -2.36 0.34
C VAL A 182 12.47 -2.76 1.61
N LEU A 183 13.02 -3.67 2.42
CA LEU A 183 12.37 -4.20 3.62
C LEU A 183 12.63 -3.42 4.92
N ASP A 184 13.50 -2.41 4.86
CA ASP A 184 13.68 -1.44 5.95
C ASP A 184 12.32 -0.84 6.38
N THR A 185 12.15 -0.52 7.66
CA THR A 185 10.84 -0.17 8.22
C THR A 185 10.55 1.33 8.28
N GLN A 186 11.46 2.17 7.76
CA GLN A 186 11.23 3.62 7.75
C GLN A 186 10.06 3.96 6.81
N ALA A 187 9.03 4.64 7.33
CA ALA A 187 7.92 5.16 6.54
C ALA A 187 8.39 6.31 5.61
N ARG A 188 7.92 6.30 4.37
CA ARG A 188 8.26 7.22 3.27
C ARG A 188 7.07 7.44 2.34
N ARG A 189 5.84 7.30 2.84
CA ARG A 189 4.59 7.46 2.11
C ARG A 189 4.01 8.87 2.29
N MET A 190 3.11 9.27 1.40
CA MET A 190 2.37 10.54 1.55
C MET A 190 1.29 10.43 2.62
N SER A 191 0.68 9.25 2.74
CA SER A 191 -0.43 9.00 3.66
C SER A 191 0.05 8.62 5.06
N HIS A 192 -0.48 9.26 6.09
CA HIS A 192 -0.21 8.91 7.49
C HIS A 192 -1.18 7.85 8.04
N VAL A 193 -2.08 7.29 7.23
CA VAL A 193 -3.20 6.45 7.72
C VAL A 193 -2.80 5.16 8.47
N PHE A 194 -1.54 4.75 8.39
CA PHE A 194 -1.02 3.58 9.10
C PHE A 194 -0.09 3.93 10.27
N ASP A 195 0.06 5.22 10.56
CA ASP A 195 0.93 5.73 11.62
C ASP A 195 0.16 5.72 12.95
N GLU A 196 0.88 5.46 14.05
CA GLU A 196 0.26 5.40 15.39
C GLU A 196 -0.18 6.80 15.87
N GLU A 197 0.53 7.85 15.44
CA GLU A 197 0.17 9.24 15.65
C GLU A 197 -0.48 9.75 14.35
N GLN A 198 -1.77 10.07 14.41
CA GLN A 198 -2.49 10.73 13.33
C GLN A 198 -2.49 12.24 13.58
N ASP A 199 -2.42 13.02 12.51
CA ASP A 199 -2.67 14.46 12.57
C ASP A 199 -4.17 14.68 12.88
N TRP A 200 -4.46 15.60 13.79
CA TRP A 200 -5.83 15.90 14.23
C TRP A 200 -6.32 17.19 13.59
N VAL A 201 -7.56 17.17 13.13
CA VAL A 201 -8.30 18.33 12.65
C VAL A 201 -9.37 18.66 13.68
N PHE A 202 -9.42 19.92 14.10
CA PHE A 202 -10.43 20.44 15.02
C PHE A 202 -11.46 21.22 14.20
N THR A 203 -12.75 20.93 14.41
CA THR A 203 -13.85 21.63 13.76
C THR A 203 -14.81 22.21 14.78
N ASP A 204 -15.37 23.38 14.48
CA ASP A 204 -16.44 23.99 15.27
C ASP A 204 -17.81 23.28 15.07
N ALA A 205 -18.85 23.78 15.74
CA ALA A 205 -20.22 23.26 15.61
C ALA A 205 -20.83 23.43 14.20
N THR A 206 -20.22 24.22 13.33
CA THR A 206 -20.62 24.43 11.93
C THR A 206 -19.85 23.53 10.95
N GLY A 207 -18.77 22.88 11.42
CA GLY A 207 -17.88 22.02 10.65
C GLY A 207 -16.73 22.78 9.97
N GLU A 208 -16.47 24.03 10.36
CA GLU A 208 -15.31 24.79 9.89
C GLU A 208 -14.06 24.39 10.69
N GLU A 209 -12.93 24.19 10.00
CA GLU A 209 -11.65 23.85 10.63
C GLU A 209 -11.12 25.05 11.43
N ILE A 210 -10.80 24.83 12.70
CA ILE A 210 -10.27 25.83 13.63
C ILE A 210 -8.86 25.44 14.09
N ASP A 211 -8.04 26.43 14.44
CA ASP A 211 -6.72 26.16 15.02
C ASP A 211 -6.89 25.58 16.43
N GLU A 212 -6.06 24.60 16.80
CA GLU A 212 -6.01 24.04 18.16
C GLU A 212 -5.78 25.12 19.22
N GLN A 213 -5.15 26.24 18.83
CA GLN A 213 -4.86 27.38 19.71
C GLN A 213 -5.89 28.51 19.67
N GLU A 214 -6.93 28.43 18.83
CA GLU A 214 -8.00 29.42 18.85
C GLU A 214 -8.89 29.20 20.08
N GLU A 215 -8.88 30.17 21.01
CA GLU A 215 -9.83 30.20 22.13
C GLU A 215 -11.24 30.40 21.54
N THR A 216 -12.05 29.33 21.49
CA THR A 216 -13.47 29.46 21.18
C THR A 216 -14.15 30.23 22.31
N GLU A 217 -14.78 31.36 21.99
CA GLU A 217 -15.48 32.20 22.97
C GLU A 217 -16.81 31.53 23.40
N GLY A 218 -16.76 30.58 24.35
CA GLY A 218 -17.95 30.00 24.98
C GLY A 218 -17.98 28.47 25.00
N GLU A 219 -19.11 27.89 25.45
CA GLU A 219 -19.40 26.43 25.43
C GLU A 219 -19.64 25.91 23.99
N GLU A 220 -18.88 26.37 23.00
CA GLU A 220 -18.98 25.85 21.64
C GLU A 220 -18.36 24.45 21.57
N GLU A 221 -19.13 23.47 21.09
CA GLU A 221 -18.68 22.09 20.94
C GLU A 221 -17.62 22.03 19.83
N VAL A 222 -16.38 21.74 20.21
CA VAL A 222 -15.28 21.45 19.30
C VAL A 222 -15.19 19.95 19.08
N GLU A 223 -15.29 19.51 17.82
CA GLU A 223 -15.06 18.12 17.45
C GLU A 223 -13.64 17.94 16.94
N ALA A 224 -12.86 17.04 17.55
CA ALA A 224 -11.54 16.64 17.07
C ALA A 224 -11.65 15.29 16.33
N LYS A 225 -11.18 15.24 15.08
CA LYS A 225 -11.13 14.02 14.26
C LYS A 225 -9.76 13.87 13.60
N PRO A 226 -9.26 12.64 13.41
CA PRO A 226 -8.06 12.43 12.60
C PRO A 226 -8.24 13.00 11.19
N GLU A 227 -7.20 13.62 10.63
CA GLU A 227 -7.18 14.09 9.24
C GLU A 227 -7.49 12.92 8.30
N GLU A 228 -8.52 13.07 7.47
CA GLU A 228 -8.88 12.03 6.50
C GLU A 228 -8.00 12.13 5.26
N ASP A 229 -7.35 11.02 4.88
CA ASP A 229 -6.62 10.97 3.62
C ASP A 229 -7.55 11.30 2.43
N PRO A 230 -7.15 12.21 1.51
CA PRO A 230 -7.99 12.62 0.38
C PRO A 230 -8.46 11.50 -0.55
N TYR A 231 -7.81 10.33 -0.54
CA TYR A 231 -8.27 9.16 -1.27
C TYR A 231 -9.43 8.44 -0.58
N PHE A 232 -9.58 8.53 0.74
CA PHE A 232 -10.71 7.95 1.47
C PHE A 232 -11.96 8.83 1.43
N ALA A 233 -11.82 10.15 1.25
CA ALA A 233 -12.92 11.09 1.16
C ALA A 233 -14.07 10.64 0.23
N ARG A 234 -15.31 10.73 0.73
CA ARG A 234 -16.55 10.37 0.03
C ARG A 234 -17.47 11.58 -0.19
N ASP A 235 -18.17 11.59 -1.31
CA ASP A 235 -19.21 12.58 -1.60
C ASP A 235 -20.52 12.30 -0.84
N ALA A 236 -21.48 13.21 -0.90
CA ALA A 236 -22.80 13.06 -0.25
C ALA A 236 -23.60 11.82 -0.72
N ALA A 237 -23.21 11.18 -1.82
CA ALA A 237 -23.79 9.94 -2.30
C ALA A 237 -22.99 8.69 -1.88
N GLY A 238 -21.99 8.85 -1.01
CA GLY A 238 -21.15 7.78 -0.48
C GLY A 238 -20.07 7.28 -1.44
N ARG A 239 -19.79 7.98 -2.54
CA ARG A 239 -18.81 7.57 -3.56
C ARG A 239 -17.47 8.25 -3.31
N ARG A 240 -16.36 7.62 -3.67
CA ARG A 240 -15.04 8.28 -3.61
C ARG A 240 -15.04 9.59 -4.41
N VAL A 241 -14.53 10.65 -3.79
CA VAL A 241 -14.29 11.93 -4.46
C VAL A 241 -13.23 11.74 -5.55
N LYS A 242 -12.10 11.14 -5.21
CA LYS A 242 -11.07 10.73 -6.17
C LYS A 242 -11.44 9.41 -6.84
N ARG A 243 -11.99 9.48 -8.05
CA ARG A 243 -12.38 8.29 -8.82
C ARG A 243 -11.21 7.71 -9.59
N LEU A 244 -10.95 6.42 -9.38
CA LEU A 244 -9.93 5.68 -10.10
C LEU A 244 -10.53 4.92 -11.29
N PRO A 245 -9.77 4.73 -12.38
CA PRO A 245 -10.20 3.83 -13.45
C PRO A 245 -10.28 2.39 -12.93
N ASP A 246 -11.20 1.63 -13.49
CA ASP A 246 -11.33 0.19 -13.22
C ASP A 246 -10.20 -0.56 -13.92
N ILE A 247 -9.20 -1.00 -13.13
CA ILE A 247 -8.00 -1.68 -13.62
C ILE A 247 -8.32 -2.97 -14.38
N ALA A 248 -9.41 -3.66 -14.03
CA ALA A 248 -9.78 -4.92 -14.68
C ALA A 248 -10.11 -4.75 -16.17
N LYS A 249 -10.44 -3.53 -16.62
CA LYS A 249 -10.68 -3.21 -18.04
C LYS A 249 -9.41 -3.11 -18.88
N PHE A 250 -8.24 -3.15 -18.24
CA PHE A 250 -6.93 -2.99 -18.87
C PHE A 250 -6.04 -4.24 -18.73
N LEU A 251 -6.54 -5.30 -18.08
CA LEU A 251 -5.84 -6.54 -17.74
C LEU A 251 -6.30 -7.74 -18.57
#